data_AF-A0A1X2LZP1-F1
#
_entry.id   AF-A0A1X2LZP1-F1
#
_cell.length_a   1.000
_cell.length_b   1.000
_cell.length_c   1.000
_cell.angle_alpha   90.00
_cell.angle_beta   90.00
_cell.angle_gamma   90.00
#
_symmetry.space_group_name_H-M   'P 1'
#
loop_
_entity.id
_entity.type
_entity.pdbx_description
1 polymer ?
#
loop_
_entity_poly.entity_id
_entity_poly.type
_entity_poly.pdbx_seq_one_letter_code
_entity_poly.pdbx_strand_id
1 'polypeptide(L)'
;MFSAAIESLPETEDPEFGDRAGVVLAGLRKLESSLTQAAARSRVTPAVVVSLSGARKAYDALMERAANGPGSTLGQRLYVARKRAKLTAQEAANGAGLRADLIEAIESEEPTTEAETGKIKDLIAALGG
;
A
#
# COMPACT_ATOMS: atom_id res chain seq x y z
N MET A 1 -6.92 1.16 17.92
CA MET A 1 -5.86 2.19 17.93
C MET A 1 -5.69 2.82 16.56
N PHE A 2 -5.45 2.06 15.48
CA PHE A 2 -5.33 2.65 14.13
C PHE A 2 -6.61 3.32 13.60
N SER A 3 -7.79 2.86 13.98
CA SER A 3 -9.07 3.53 13.61
C SER A 3 -9.08 5.00 14.05
N ALA A 4 -8.71 5.29 15.30
CA ALA A 4 -8.64 6.66 15.79
C ALA A 4 -7.59 7.51 15.04
N ALA A 5 -6.44 6.92 14.67
CA ALA A 5 -5.43 7.62 13.89
C ALA A 5 -5.93 7.97 12.48
N ILE A 6 -6.62 7.03 11.81
CA ILE A 6 -7.24 7.24 10.49
C ILE A 6 -8.37 8.27 10.58
N GLU A 7 -9.21 8.20 11.62
CA GLU A 7 -10.32 9.13 11.87
C GLU A 7 -9.82 10.55 12.17
N SER A 8 -8.61 10.69 12.73
CA SER A 8 -7.97 12.00 12.98
C SER A 8 -7.27 12.61 11.77
N LEU A 9 -7.20 11.91 10.64
CA LEU A 9 -6.61 12.46 9.43
C LEU A 9 -7.46 13.61 8.89
N PRO A 10 -6.82 14.68 8.37
CA PRO A 10 -7.55 15.77 7.73
C PRO A 10 -8.23 15.29 6.43
N GLU A 11 -8.95 16.19 5.79
CA GLU A 11 -9.52 15.95 4.46
C GLU A 11 -8.42 15.72 3.42
N THR A 12 -8.71 14.95 2.37
CA THR A 12 -7.71 14.56 1.36
C THR A 12 -7.06 15.73 0.62
N GLU A 13 -7.75 16.86 0.50
CA GLU A 13 -7.23 18.08 -0.14
C GLU A 13 -6.33 18.91 0.79
N ASP A 14 -6.27 18.58 2.08
CA ASP A 14 -5.42 19.26 3.03
C ASP A 14 -3.93 18.97 2.71
N PRO A 15 -3.06 19.98 2.60
CA PRO A 15 -1.64 19.77 2.32
C PRO A 15 -0.93 18.85 3.32
N GLU A 16 -1.39 18.77 4.57
CA GLU A 16 -0.82 17.90 5.60
C GLU A 16 -1.32 16.45 5.50
N PHE A 17 -2.33 16.18 4.67
CA PHE A 17 -2.94 14.86 4.55
C PHE A 17 -1.92 13.81 4.11
N GLY A 18 -1.14 14.09 3.06
CA GLY A 18 -0.16 13.17 2.50
C GLY A 18 0.85 12.68 3.55
N ASP A 19 1.47 13.63 4.25
CA ASP A 19 2.48 13.33 5.29
C ASP A 19 1.88 12.53 6.45
N ARG A 20 0.71 12.94 6.96
CA ARG A 20 0.04 12.25 8.06
C ARG A 20 -0.44 10.85 7.66
N ALA A 21 -0.99 10.71 6.45
CA ALA A 21 -1.40 9.42 5.91
C ALA A 21 -0.20 8.48 5.75
N GLY A 22 0.94 8.97 5.26
CA GLY A 22 2.18 8.21 5.14
C GLY A 22 2.64 7.59 6.47
N VAL A 23 2.61 8.37 7.56
CA VAL A 23 2.93 7.87 8.91
C VAL A 23 1.99 6.74 9.35
N VAL A 24 0.69 6.90 9.14
CA VAL A 24 -0.31 5.88 9.50
C VAL A 24 -0.14 4.62 8.65
N LEU A 25 0.09 4.78 7.34
CA LEU A 25 0.32 3.68 6.40
C LEU A 25 1.57 2.87 6.74
N ALA A 26 2.67 3.53 7.09
CA ALA A 26 3.88 2.85 7.57
C ALA A 26 3.63 2.05 8.86
N GLY A 27 2.84 2.61 9.79
CA GLY A 27 2.42 1.90 11.00
C GLY A 27 1.55 0.67 10.73
N LEU A 28 0.57 0.80 9.82
CA LEU A 28 -0.29 -0.31 9.39
C LEU A 28 0.51 -1.41 8.70
N ARG A 29 1.50 -1.09 7.86
CA ARG A 29 2.38 -2.08 7.21
C ARG A 29 3.18 -2.89 8.22
N LYS A 30 3.74 -2.24 9.25
CA LYS A 30 4.44 -2.92 10.35
C LYS A 30 3.51 -3.85 11.12
N LEU A 31 2.28 -3.42 11.38
CA LEU A 31 1.26 -4.27 12.01
C LEU A 31 0.90 -5.47 11.13
N GLU A 32 0.67 -5.26 9.84
CA GLU A 32 0.35 -6.35 8.90
C GLU A 32 1.48 -7.39 8.85
N SER A 33 2.74 -6.97 8.76
CA SER A 33 3.89 -7.89 8.77
C SER A 33 3.93 -8.71 10.06
N SER A 34 3.75 -8.07 11.22
CA SER A 34 3.73 -8.74 12.52
C SER A 34 2.58 -9.75 12.64
N LEU A 35 1.38 -9.39 12.16
CA LEU A 35 0.21 -10.26 12.16
C LEU A 35 0.33 -11.40 11.16
N THR A 36 0.95 -11.17 10.00
CA THR A 36 1.24 -12.20 9.00
C THR A 36 2.20 -13.25 9.57
N GLN A 37 3.27 -12.81 10.24
CA GLN A 37 4.19 -13.70 10.93
C GLN A 37 3.49 -14.48 12.06
N ALA A 38 2.60 -13.85 12.82
CA ALA A 38 1.82 -14.53 13.85
C ALA A 38 0.84 -15.55 13.24
N ALA A 39 0.22 -15.22 12.11
CA ALA A 39 -0.74 -16.09 11.41
C ALA A 39 -0.09 -17.34 10.81
N ALA A 40 1.20 -17.28 10.47
CA ALA A 40 1.96 -18.41 9.95
C ALA A 40 2.38 -19.44 11.02
N ARG A 41 2.17 -19.16 12.32
CA ARG A 41 2.56 -20.06 13.42
C ARG A 41 1.56 -21.21 13.61
N SER A 42 2.05 -22.36 14.05
CA SER A 42 1.27 -23.61 14.19
C SER A 42 0.10 -23.56 15.20
N ARG A 43 0.02 -22.54 16.07
CA ARG A 43 -1.05 -22.37 17.06
C ARG A 43 -1.70 -20.98 16.96
N VAL A 44 -2.12 -20.62 15.74
CA VAL A 44 -2.84 -19.36 15.51
C VAL A 44 -4.26 -19.43 16.08
N THR A 45 -4.74 -18.33 16.67
CA THR A 45 -6.15 -18.19 17.07
C THR A 45 -6.95 -17.47 15.97
N PRO A 46 -8.26 -17.71 15.83
CA PRO A 46 -9.11 -16.96 14.90
C PRO A 46 -9.02 -15.44 15.10
N ALA A 47 -8.78 -14.97 16.34
CA ALA A 47 -8.60 -13.56 16.64
C ALA A 47 -7.43 -12.91 15.86
N VAL A 48 -6.31 -13.62 15.68
CA VAL A 48 -5.17 -13.12 14.88
C VAL A 48 -5.56 -12.94 13.42
N VAL A 49 -6.32 -13.89 12.86
CA VAL A 49 -6.80 -13.82 11.47
C VAL A 49 -7.77 -12.65 11.28
N VAL A 50 -8.67 -12.42 12.24
CA VAL A 50 -9.59 -11.27 12.24
C VAL A 50 -8.81 -9.96 12.32
N SER A 51 -7.82 -9.86 13.20
CA SER A 51 -6.95 -8.67 13.30
C SER A 51 -6.16 -8.43 12.01
N LEU A 52 -5.62 -9.47 11.37
CA LEU A 52 -4.90 -9.36 10.10
C LEU A 52 -5.81 -8.85 8.98
N SER A 53 -7.03 -9.40 8.89
CA SER A 53 -8.05 -8.93 7.95
C SER A 53 -8.40 -7.46 8.18
N GLY A 54 -8.58 -7.06 9.45
CA GLY A 54 -8.85 -5.67 9.82
C GLY A 54 -7.72 -4.72 9.42
N ALA A 55 -6.46 -5.09 9.69
CA ALA A 55 -5.30 -4.29 9.32
C ALA A 55 -5.19 -4.11 7.80
N ARG A 56 -5.38 -5.18 7.02
CA ARG A 56 -5.37 -5.14 5.55
C ARG A 56 -6.46 -4.24 4.98
N LYS A 57 -7.70 -4.35 5.49
CA LYS A 57 -8.82 -3.50 5.06
C LYS A 57 -8.56 -2.03 5.36
N ALA A 58 -8.02 -1.73 6.55
CA ALA A 58 -7.68 -0.35 6.93
C ALA A 58 -6.57 0.22 6.05
N TYR A 59 -5.53 -0.58 5.76
CA TYR A 59 -4.45 -0.19 4.85
C TYR A 59 -4.99 0.06 3.44
N ASP A 60 -5.78 -0.88 2.88
CA ASP A 60 -6.39 -0.75 1.56
C ASP A 60 -7.22 0.53 1.44
N ALA A 61 -8.11 0.80 2.40
CA ALA A 61 -8.97 1.97 2.39
C ALA A 61 -8.18 3.30 2.50
N LEU A 62 -7.18 3.35 3.37
CA LEU A 62 -6.34 4.55 3.50
C LEU A 62 -5.48 4.77 2.26
N MET A 63 -4.97 3.69 1.66
CA MET A 63 -4.15 3.73 0.45
C MET A 63 -4.96 4.23 -0.77
N GLU A 64 -6.23 3.83 -0.88
CA GLU A 64 -7.16 4.39 -1.88
C GLU A 64 -7.38 5.89 -1.70
N ARG A 65 -7.60 6.36 -0.46
CA ARG A 65 -7.69 7.81 -0.18
C ARG A 65 -6.40 8.54 -0.55
N ALA A 66 -5.25 8.00 -0.16
CA ALA A 66 -3.94 8.58 -0.43
C ALA A 66 -3.64 8.68 -1.94
N ALA A 67 -3.92 7.62 -2.70
CA ALA A 67 -3.66 7.60 -4.14
C ALA A 67 -4.49 8.63 -4.94
N ASN A 68 -5.69 8.96 -4.46
CA ASN A 68 -6.58 9.93 -5.11
C ASN A 68 -6.32 11.39 -4.66
N GLY A 69 -5.53 11.60 -3.61
CA GLY A 69 -5.22 12.94 -3.10
C GLY A 69 -4.16 13.67 -3.94
N PRO A 70 -4.10 15.02 -3.86
CA PRO A 70 -3.01 15.79 -4.43
C PRO A 70 -1.66 15.34 -3.86
N GLY A 71 -0.65 15.23 -4.72
CA GLY A 71 0.70 14.82 -4.31
C GLY A 71 0.86 13.31 -4.02
N SER A 72 -0.08 12.46 -4.44
CA SER A 72 0.01 11.02 -4.25
C SER A 72 1.32 10.44 -4.80
N THR A 73 1.95 9.57 -4.00
CA THR A 73 3.26 9.00 -4.34
C THR A 73 3.12 7.95 -5.44
N LEU A 74 4.23 7.67 -6.14
CA LEU A 74 4.26 6.63 -7.19
C LEU A 74 3.79 5.27 -6.64
N GLY A 75 4.24 4.91 -5.43
CA GLY A 75 3.86 3.67 -4.76
C GLY A 75 2.40 3.58 -4.40
N GLN A 76 1.80 4.68 -3.91
CA GLN A 76 0.38 4.72 -3.58
C GLN A 76 -0.49 4.48 -4.83
N ARG A 77 -0.16 5.14 -5.94
CA ARG A 77 -0.87 4.95 -7.21
C ARG A 77 -0.68 3.55 -7.79
N LEU A 78 0.56 3.03 -7.76
CA LEU A 78 0.86 1.66 -8.19
C LEU A 78 0.05 0.63 -7.41
N TYR A 79 0.04 0.74 -6.08
CA TYR A 79 -0.71 -0.14 -5.19
C TYR A 79 -2.18 -0.21 -5.59
N VAL A 80 -2.82 0.95 -5.74
CA VAL A 80 -4.24 1.05 -6.06
C VAL A 80 -4.53 0.52 -7.47
N ALA A 81 -3.72 0.89 -8.47
CA ALA A 81 -3.87 0.42 -9.84
C ALA A 81 -3.83 -1.12 -9.91
N ARG A 82 -2.80 -1.75 -9.32
CA ARG A 82 -2.68 -3.22 -9.35
C ARG A 82 -3.79 -3.91 -8.56
N LYS A 83 -4.22 -3.35 -7.43
CA LYS A 83 -5.27 -3.93 -6.57
C LYS A 83 -6.65 -3.85 -7.21
N ARG A 84 -6.95 -2.77 -7.95
CA ARG A 84 -8.14 -2.67 -8.80
C ARG A 84 -8.12 -3.72 -9.90
N ALA A 85 -6.96 -3.93 -10.52
CA ALA A 85 -6.73 -4.97 -11.53
C ALA A 85 -6.61 -6.41 -10.96
N LYS A 86 -6.71 -6.58 -9.64
CA LYS A 86 -6.58 -7.88 -8.93
C LYS A 86 -5.23 -8.58 -9.15
N LEU A 87 -4.17 -7.80 -9.35
CA LEU A 87 -2.81 -8.30 -9.55
C LEU A 87 -2.04 -8.37 -8.22
N THR A 88 -1.31 -9.47 -8.06
CA THR A 88 -0.25 -9.60 -7.06
C THR A 88 0.94 -8.69 -7.40
N ALA A 89 1.81 -8.42 -6.42
CA ALA A 89 3.05 -7.70 -6.67
C ALA A 89 3.94 -8.42 -7.70
N GLN A 90 3.97 -9.76 -7.67
CA GLN A 90 4.71 -10.56 -8.64
C GLN A 90 4.17 -10.44 -10.06
N GLU A 91 2.85 -10.47 -10.25
CA GLU A 91 2.24 -10.31 -11.58
C GLU A 91 2.48 -8.89 -12.14
N ALA A 92 2.33 -7.87 -11.30
CA ALA A 92 2.65 -6.48 -11.66
C ALA A 92 4.13 -6.33 -12.06
N ALA A 93 5.04 -6.91 -11.27
CA ALA A 93 6.46 -6.93 -11.56
C ALA A 93 6.77 -7.59 -12.91
N ASN A 94 6.18 -8.76 -13.19
CA ASN A 94 6.36 -9.45 -14.45
C ASN A 94 5.87 -8.60 -15.63
N GLY A 95 4.70 -7.95 -15.50
CA GLY A 95 4.14 -7.07 -16.53
C GLY A 95 5.02 -5.84 -16.82
N ALA A 96 5.70 -5.30 -15.81
CA ALA A 96 6.64 -4.17 -15.97
C ALA A 96 8.08 -4.60 -16.31
N GLY A 97 8.39 -5.90 -16.34
CA GLY A 97 9.77 -6.39 -16.47
C GLY A 97 10.66 -5.90 -15.32
N LEU A 98 10.17 -6.05 -14.09
CA LEU A 98 10.80 -5.68 -12.82
C LEU A 98 10.83 -6.87 -11.86
N ARG A 99 11.51 -6.70 -10.73
CA ARG A 99 11.50 -7.67 -9.63
C ARG A 99 10.31 -7.42 -8.71
N ALA A 100 9.76 -8.47 -8.10
CA ALA A 100 8.62 -8.35 -7.20
C ALA A 100 8.94 -7.56 -5.92
N ASP A 101 10.13 -7.76 -5.36
CA ASP A 101 10.56 -7.01 -4.17
C ASP A 101 10.73 -5.51 -4.44
N LEU A 102 11.04 -5.12 -5.68
CA LEU A 102 11.03 -3.72 -6.08
C LEU A 102 9.61 -3.13 -6.06
N ILE A 103 8.58 -3.87 -6.49
CA ILE A 103 7.19 -3.40 -6.38
C ILE A 103 6.82 -3.13 -4.92
N GLU A 104 7.18 -4.06 -4.02
CA GLU A 104 6.90 -3.93 -2.59
C GLU A 104 7.68 -2.76 -1.95
N ALA A 105 8.94 -2.54 -2.36
CA ALA A 105 9.76 -1.43 -1.93
C ALA A 105 9.16 -0.08 -2.36
N ILE A 106 8.73 0.02 -3.63
CA ILE A 106 8.09 1.22 -4.19
C ILE A 106 6.79 1.55 -3.45
N GLU A 107 5.95 0.55 -3.21
CA GLU A 107 4.72 0.70 -2.42
C GLU A 107 4.99 1.04 -0.96
N SER A 108 6.23 0.79 -0.51
CA SER A 108 6.75 1.20 0.79
C SER A 108 7.46 2.55 0.78
N GLU A 109 7.36 3.30 -0.33
CA GLU A 109 7.94 4.63 -0.53
C GLU A 109 9.47 4.63 -0.53
N GLU A 110 10.09 3.50 -0.88
CA GLU A 110 11.52 3.44 -1.13
C GLU A 110 11.88 4.12 -2.47
N PRO A 111 13.06 4.74 -2.57
CA PRO A 111 13.46 5.47 -3.77
C PRO A 111 13.68 4.54 -4.97
N THR A 112 13.38 5.05 -6.17
CA THR A 112 13.59 4.36 -7.44
C THR A 112 14.55 5.12 -8.34
N THR A 113 15.16 4.38 -9.27
CA THR A 113 15.83 4.98 -10.41
C THR A 113 14.83 5.60 -11.40
N GLU A 114 15.31 6.46 -12.28
CA GLU A 114 14.47 7.07 -13.32
C GLU A 114 13.89 6.02 -14.28
N ALA A 115 14.69 5.00 -14.64
CA ALA A 115 14.26 3.92 -15.51
C ALA A 115 13.13 3.07 -14.89
N GLU A 116 13.23 2.75 -13.60
CA GLU A 116 12.17 2.03 -12.87
C GLU A 116 10.91 2.90 -12.76
N THR A 117 11.09 4.19 -12.48
CA THR A 117 9.98 5.16 -12.42
C THR A 117 9.19 5.21 -13.72
N GLY A 118 9.88 5.21 -14.87
CA GLY A 118 9.25 5.16 -16.19
C GLY A 118 8.38 3.91 -16.38
N LYS A 119 8.95 2.73 -16.14
CA LYS A 119 8.24 1.44 -16.25
C LYS A 119 6.99 1.37 -15.37
N ILE A 120 7.05 1.91 -14.15
CA ILE A 120 5.90 1.93 -13.24
C ILE A 120 4.83 2.90 -13.72
N LYS A 121 5.19 4.07 -14.24
CA LYS A 121 4.23 5.00 -14.84
C LYS A 121 3.51 4.37 -16.03
N ASP A 122 4.24 3.68 -16.90
CA ASP A 122 3.67 2.96 -18.04
C ASP A 122 2.71 1.85 -17.60
N LEU A 123 3.08 1.09 -16.56
CA LEU A 123 2.21 0.06 -15.98
C LEU A 123 0.93 0.67 -15.39
N ILE A 124 1.04 1.75 -14.61
CA ILE A 124 -0.11 2.44 -14.02
C ILE A 124 -1.07 2.89 -15.13
N ALA A 125 -0.56 3.54 -16.17
CA ALA A 125 -1.34 3.98 -17.34
C ALA A 125 -2.04 2.80 -18.05
N ALA A 126 -1.34 1.68 -18.22
CA ALA A 126 -1.91 0.48 -18.85
C ALA A 126 -3.04 -0.17 -18.02
N LEU A 127 -3.01 0.00 -16.69
CA LEU A 127 -4.04 -0.49 -15.78
C LEU A 127 -5.24 0.47 -15.62
N GLY A 128 -5.26 1.58 -16.36
CA GLY A 128 -6.34 2.58 -16.31
C GLY A 128 -6.25 3.51 -15.10
N GLY A 129 -5.03 3.75 -14.61
CA GLY A 129 -4.70 4.72 -13.56
C GLY A 129 -3.72 5.78 -14.02
#